data_AF-A0A2V8ZJ24-F1
#
_entry.id   AF-A0A2V8ZJ24-F1
#
_cell.length_a   1.000
_cell.length_b   1.000
_cell.length_c   1.000
_cell.angle_alpha   90.00
_cell.angle_beta   90.00
_cell.angle_gamma   90.00
#
_symmetry.space_group_name_H-M   'P 1'
#
loop_
_entity.id
_entity.type
_entity.pdbx_description
1 polymer ?
#
loop_
_entity_poly.entity_id
_entity_poly.type
_entity_poly.pdbx_seq_one_letter_code
_entity_poly.pdbx_strand_id
1 'polypeptide(L)'
;RHRGFAADGAISSAECSSSSELFLNVNLGKGLVTFHATDLGKISMTWADGTAEPCPQWKGRRVKVWFTATPGKEYAGEITALFFF
;
A
#
# COMPACT_ATOMS: atom_id res chain seq x y z
N ARG A 1 4.45 17.34 -1.60
CA ARG A 1 2.98 17.43 -1.37
C ARG A 1 2.32 16.33 -2.19
N HIS A 2 1.91 15.21 -1.60
CA HIS A 2 1.26 14.13 -2.35
C HIS A 2 -0.13 14.62 -2.79
N ARG A 3 -0.37 14.71 -4.09
CA ARG A 3 -1.70 15.01 -4.65
C ARG A 3 -2.42 13.67 -4.74
N GLY A 4 -3.31 13.37 -3.79
CA GLY A 4 -4.01 12.09 -3.72
C GLY A 4 -4.76 11.93 -2.40
N PHE A 5 -5.51 10.83 -2.29
CA PHE A 5 -6.12 10.38 -1.05
C PHE A 5 -5.08 9.70 -0.16
N ALA A 6 -5.37 9.60 1.13
CA ALA A 6 -4.55 8.86 2.06
C ALA A 6 -5.43 8.04 3.01
N ALA A 7 -4.97 6.83 3.33
CA ALA A 7 -5.59 5.94 4.30
C ALA A 7 -4.51 5.26 5.14
N ASP A 8 -4.81 4.98 6.40
CA ASP A 8 -3.89 4.30 7.31
C ASP A 8 -4.56 3.10 7.99
N GLY A 9 -3.79 2.04 8.21
CA GLY A 9 -4.30 0.82 8.78
C GLY A 9 -3.25 -0.28 8.89
N ALA A 10 -3.69 -1.46 9.31
CA ALA A 10 -2.84 -2.65 9.40
C ALA A 10 -2.89 -3.44 8.09
N ILE A 11 -1.72 -3.85 7.58
CA ILE A 11 -1.61 -4.68 6.38
C ILE A 11 -2.12 -6.09 6.72
N SER A 12 -3.16 -6.51 6.02
CA SER A 12 -3.73 -7.86 6.14
C SER A 12 -3.05 -8.85 5.20
N SER A 13 -2.73 -8.42 3.99
CA SER A 13 -1.85 -9.13 3.05
C SER A 13 -1.17 -8.15 2.09
N ALA A 14 0.00 -8.55 1.61
CA ALA A 14 0.72 -7.88 0.54
C ALA A 14 1.12 -8.94 -0.49
N GLU A 15 0.58 -8.82 -1.70
CA GLU A 15 0.84 -9.72 -2.81
C GLU A 15 1.73 -8.98 -3.80
N CYS A 16 3.03 -9.24 -3.72
CA CYS A 16 4.00 -8.71 -4.67
C CYS A 16 4.32 -9.77 -5.70
N SER A 17 3.95 -9.50 -6.95
CA SER A 17 4.27 -10.38 -8.07
C SER A 17 5.73 -10.19 -8.49
N SER A 18 6.25 -11.14 -9.27
CA SER A 18 7.58 -11.04 -9.89
C SER A 18 7.69 -9.90 -10.93
N SER A 19 6.55 -9.33 -11.38
CA SER A 19 6.50 -8.20 -12.31
C SER A 19 6.53 -6.83 -11.62
N SER A 20 6.88 -6.76 -10.33
CA SER A 20 6.86 -5.53 -9.51
C SER A 20 5.46 -4.95 -9.27
N GLU A 21 4.40 -5.69 -9.61
CA GLU A 21 3.03 -5.31 -9.30
C GLU A 21 2.69 -5.67 -7.84
N LEU A 22 1.91 -4.83 -7.18
CA LEU A 22 1.51 -4.99 -5.79
C LEU A 22 -0.01 -4.92 -5.66
N PHE A 23 -0.58 -5.91 -4.99
CA PHE A 23 -1.89 -5.80 -4.35
C PHE A 23 -1.72 -5.74 -2.84
N LEU A 24 -2.18 -4.65 -2.23
CA LEU A 24 -2.05 -4.37 -0.80
C LEU A 24 -3.42 -4.31 -0.15
N ASN A 25 -3.69 -5.26 0.73
CA ASN A 25 -4.92 -5.29 1.50
C ASN A 25 -4.68 -4.68 2.88
N VAL A 26 -5.37 -3.59 3.19
CA VAL A 26 -5.22 -2.84 4.44
C VAL A 26 -6.55 -2.80 5.19
N ASN A 27 -6.51 -3.13 6.48
CA ASN A 27 -7.65 -3.00 7.37
C ASN A 27 -7.68 -1.56 7.93
N LEU A 28 -8.66 -0.78 7.49
CA LEU A 28 -8.85 0.63 7.86
C LEU A 28 -9.79 0.82 9.06
N GLY A 29 -10.00 -0.23 9.87
CA GLY A 29 -10.90 -0.25 11.03
C GLY A 29 -12.39 -0.31 10.66
N LYS A 30 -12.79 0.25 9.51
CA LYS A 30 -14.14 0.15 8.94
C LYS A 30 -14.33 -1.03 7.97
N GLY A 31 -13.25 -1.72 7.64
CA GLY A 31 -13.24 -2.81 6.68
C GLY A 31 -11.90 -2.99 6.00
N LEU A 32 -11.80 -4.07 5.23
CA LEU A 32 -10.66 -4.37 4.38
C LEU A 32 -10.75 -3.55 3.09
N VAL A 33 -9.66 -2.90 2.69
CA VAL A 33 -9.56 -2.16 1.45
C VAL A 33 -8.33 -2.61 0.67
N THR A 34 -8.52 -2.89 -0.60
CA THR A 34 -7.46 -3.28 -1.53
C THR A 34 -6.94 -2.06 -2.27
N PHE A 35 -5.63 -1.91 -2.30
CA PHE A 35 -4.91 -0.93 -3.09
C PHE A 35 -4.01 -1.66 -4.09
N HIS A 36 -3.76 -1.02 -5.21
CA HIS A 36 -2.97 -1.59 -6.28
C HIS A 36 -1.77 -0.70 -6.59
N ALA A 37 -0.63 -1.28 -6.95
CA ALA A 37 0.46 -0.54 -7.59
C ALA A 37 0.94 -1.33 -8.79
N THR A 38 0.90 -0.70 -9.97
CA THR A 38 1.39 -1.34 -11.20
C THR A 38 2.90 -1.63 -11.14
N ASP A 39 3.66 -0.81 -10.41
CA ASP A 39 5.12 -0.92 -10.30
C ASP A 39 5.61 -0.37 -8.96
N LEU A 40 6.09 -1.26 -8.09
CA LEU A 40 6.69 -0.95 -6.79
C LEU A 40 7.94 -0.06 -6.91
N GLY A 41 8.68 -0.13 -8.01
CA GLY A 41 9.84 0.74 -8.25
C GLY A 41 9.46 2.20 -8.51
N LYS A 42 8.18 2.49 -8.80
CA LYS A 42 7.67 3.83 -9.06
C LYS A 42 7.00 4.48 -7.84
N ILE A 43 6.75 3.73 -6.77
CA ILE A 43 6.14 4.27 -5.56
C ILE A 43 7.22 4.70 -4.55
N SER A 44 6.95 5.76 -3.82
CA SER A 44 7.83 6.17 -2.72
C SER A 44 7.56 5.31 -1.49
N MET A 45 8.60 4.69 -0.94
CA MET A 45 8.49 3.91 0.29
C MET A 45 9.36 4.50 1.39
N THR A 46 8.81 4.59 2.60
CA THR A 46 9.52 5.11 3.77
C THR A 46 9.24 4.23 4.98
N TRP A 47 10.27 3.99 5.79
CA TRP A 47 10.24 3.12 6.96
C TRP A 47 10.60 3.95 8.20
N ALA A 48 9.69 4.05 9.17
CA ALA A 48 9.90 4.84 10.37
C ALA A 48 11.07 4.30 11.23
N ASP A 49 11.24 2.97 11.27
CA ASP A 49 12.33 2.26 11.95
C ASP A 49 13.62 2.18 11.09
N GLY A 50 13.59 2.72 9.87
CA GLY A 50 14.71 2.66 8.92
C GLY A 50 15.00 1.27 8.35
N THR A 51 14.20 0.25 8.69
CA THR A 51 14.43 -1.14 8.29
C THR A 51 13.49 -1.50 7.16
N ALA A 52 14.02 -1.57 5.94
CA ALA A 52 13.24 -2.02 4.80
C ALA A 52 13.04 -3.54 4.86
N GLU A 53 11.78 -3.97 4.88
CA GLU A 53 11.42 -5.37 4.87
C GLU A 53 11.00 -5.81 3.45
N PRO A 54 11.27 -7.06 3.04
CA PRO A 54 10.73 -7.61 1.81
C PRO A 54 9.20 -7.75 1.89
N CYS A 55 8.52 -7.55 0.76
CA CYS A 55 7.07 -7.51 0.69
C CYS A 55 6.29 -8.62 1.43
N PRO A 56 6.69 -9.92 1.35
CA PRO A 56 6.00 -10.98 2.08
C PRO A 56 5.96 -10.77 3.61
N GLN A 57 6.87 -9.97 4.16
CA GLN A 57 6.97 -9.68 5.59
C GLN A 57 6.11 -8.48 6.03
N TRP A 58 5.49 -7.75 5.09
CA TRP A 58 4.71 -6.56 5.44
C TRP A 58 3.41 -6.88 6.18
N LYS A 59 2.95 -8.13 6.17
CA LYS A 59 1.73 -8.55 6.88
C LYS A 59 1.85 -8.24 8.37
N GLY A 60 0.85 -7.55 8.92
CA GLY A 60 0.81 -7.11 10.31
C GLY A 60 1.47 -5.76 10.57
N ARG A 61 2.28 -5.23 9.64
CA ARG A 61 2.80 -3.86 9.74
C ARG A 61 1.67 -2.85 9.63
N ARG A 62 1.83 -1.72 10.32
CA ARG A 62 0.99 -0.53 10.12
C ARG A 62 1.56 0.25 8.95
N VAL A 63 0.68 0.71 8.07
CA VAL A 63 1.07 1.50 6.89
C VAL A 63 0.12 2.67 6.69
N LYS A 64 0.66 3.78 6.19
CA LYS A 64 -0.09 4.85 5.57
C LYS A 64 0.10 4.77 4.06
N VAL A 65 -1.01 4.63 3.35
CA VAL A 65 -1.08 4.51 1.89
C VAL A 65 -1.54 5.84 1.32
N TRP A 66 -0.78 6.42 0.40
CA TRP A 66 -1.25 7.50 -0.46
C TRP A 66 -1.57 6.94 -1.84
N PHE A 67 -2.72 7.32 -2.39
CA PHE A 67 -3.22 6.73 -3.62
C PHE A 67 -4.05 7.71 -4.45
N THR A 68 -4.18 7.41 -5.74
CA THR A 68 -5.15 8.03 -6.64
C THR A 68 -6.36 7.11 -6.75
N ALA A 69 -7.55 7.59 -6.42
CA ALA A 69 -8.76 6.76 -6.47
C ALA A 69 -9.06 6.31 -7.91
N THR A 70 -9.49 5.07 -8.07
CA THR A 70 -9.83 4.47 -9.36
C THR A 70 -11.26 3.92 -9.34
N PRO A 71 -12.28 4.77 -9.54
CA PRO A 71 -13.67 4.34 -9.53
C PRO A 71 -13.94 3.26 -10.58
N GLY A 72 -14.72 2.24 -10.22
CA GLY A 72 -15.10 1.15 -11.13
C GLY A 72 -14.06 0.04 -11.29
N LYS A 73 -12.99 0.04 -10.49
CA LYS A 73 -12.04 -1.07 -10.37
C LYS A 73 -12.32 -1.91 -9.13
N GLU A 74 -11.75 -3.11 -9.09
CA GLU A 74 -11.84 -4.01 -7.92
C GLU A 74 -11.02 -3.52 -6.72
N TYR A 75 -10.10 -2.59 -6.94
CA TYR A 75 -9.28 -1.93 -5.93
C TYR A 75 -9.66 -0.45 -5.79
N ALA A 76 -9.43 0.11 -4.60
CA ALA A 76 -9.83 1.47 -4.24
C ALA A 76 -8.99 2.54 -4.95
N GLY A 77 -7.73 2.25 -5.26
CA GLY A 77 -6.85 3.19 -5.95
C GLY A 77 -5.45 2.67 -6.23
N GLU A 78 -4.75 3.43 -7.08
CA GLU A 78 -3.35 3.25 -7.43
C GLU A 78 -2.44 3.91 -6.40
N ILE A 79 -1.55 3.13 -5.79
CA ILE A 79 -0.61 3.56 -4.77
C ILE A 79 0.43 4.49 -5.40
N THR A 80 0.72 5.55 -4.67
CA THR A 80 1.76 6.55 -5.02
C THR A 80 2.86 6.59 -3.98
N ALA A 81 2.52 6.33 -2.71
CA ALA A 81 3.50 6.22 -1.63
C ALA A 81 3.00 5.32 -0.50
N LEU A 82 3.94 4.69 0.19
CA LEU A 82 3.74 3.93 1.42
C LEU A 82 4.66 4.47 2.51
N PHE A 83 4.12 4.65 3.70
CA PHE A 83 4.89 4.92 4.90
C PHE A 83 4.60 3.84 5.94
N PHE A 84 5.61 3.08 6.30
CA PHE A 84 5.55 2.02 7.30
C PHE A 84 5.91 2.60 8.67
N PHE A 85 5.04 2.38 9.66
CA PHE A 85 5.24 2.82 11.03
C PHE A 85 6.04 1.81 11.84
#